data_AF-A0A7S4NBC1-F1
#
_entry.id   AF-A0A7S4NBC1-F1
#
_cell.length_a   1.000
_cell.length_b   1.000
_cell.length_c   1.000
_cell.angle_alpha   90.00
_cell.angle_beta   90.00
_cell.angle_gamma   90.00
#
_symmetry.space_group_name_H-M   'P 1'
#
loop_
_entity.id
_entity.type
_entity.pdbx_description
1 polymer ?
#
loop_
_entity_poly.entity_id
_entity_poly.type
_entity_poly.pdbx_seq_one_letter_code
_entity_poly.pdbx_strand_id
1 'polypeptide(L)'
;GVRLMALPEAVADAAAAKRITRPDERNWDKLVELYASDELALAACRQNAMILSSMFANPELLEESYEALVLAMGGSNEAREIMLKNPSVLTCGAGIANSSADEIRTLANFRNAADSIPPSALWAVLLGSSAFIGYKIALVQGWL
;
A
#
# COMPACT_ATOMS: atom_id res chain seq x y z
N GLY A 1 -30.00 -3.46 -18.66
CA GLY A 1 -29.99 -3.47 -17.20
C GLY A 1 -28.57 -3.69 -16.76
N VAL A 2 -27.93 -2.67 -16.19
CA VAL A 2 -26.56 -2.80 -15.67
C VAL A 2 -26.67 -3.63 -14.40
N ARG A 3 -26.13 -4.85 -14.40
CA ARG A 3 -25.91 -5.59 -13.16
C ARG A 3 -24.93 -4.75 -12.34
N LEU A 4 -25.36 -4.22 -11.19
CA LEU A 4 -24.45 -3.87 -10.10
C LEU A 4 -23.78 -5.19 -9.70
N MET A 5 -22.57 -5.42 -10.21
CA MET A 5 -21.76 -6.56 -9.80
C MET A 5 -21.20 -6.20 -8.43
N ALA A 6 -21.81 -6.75 -7.39
CA ALA A 6 -21.27 -6.69 -6.03
C ALA A 6 -19.78 -7.02 -6.07
N LEU A 7 -18.96 -6.25 -5.33
CA LEU A 7 -17.53 -6.51 -5.19
C LEU A 7 -17.25 -8.01 -4.99
N PRO A 8 -16.19 -8.57 -5.61
CA PRO A 8 -15.80 -9.94 -5.34
C PRO A 8 -15.63 -10.14 -3.83
N GLU A 9 -16.08 -11.28 -3.30
CA GLU A 9 -16.10 -11.54 -1.84
C GLU A 9 -14.74 -11.28 -1.19
N ALA A 10 -13.65 -11.73 -1.81
CA ALA A 10 -12.29 -11.50 -1.33
C ALA A 10 -11.88 -10.01 -1.26
N VAL A 11 -12.44 -9.17 -2.14
CA VAL A 11 -12.23 -7.71 -2.16
C VAL A 11 -13.04 -7.04 -1.05
N ALA A 12 -14.29 -7.47 -0.86
CA ALA A 12 -15.14 -7.03 0.24
C ALA A 12 -14.52 -7.39 1.61
N ASP A 13 -13.96 -8.60 1.74
CA ASP A 13 -13.23 -9.04 2.93
C ASP A 13 -11.99 -8.18 3.20
N ALA A 14 -11.22 -7.86 2.15
CA ALA A 14 -10.05 -6.99 2.28
C ALA A 14 -10.44 -5.58 2.77
N ALA A 15 -11.53 -5.03 2.22
CA ALA A 15 -12.09 -3.76 2.67
C ALA A 15 -12.58 -3.82 4.14
N ALA A 16 -13.29 -4.89 4.51
CA ALA A 16 -13.79 -5.09 5.88
C ALA A 16 -12.65 -5.25 6.90
N ALA A 17 -11.62 -6.04 6.57
CA ALA A 17 -10.45 -6.24 7.43
C ALA A 17 -9.71 -4.93 7.73
N LYS A 18 -9.75 -3.97 6.79
CA LYS A 18 -9.17 -2.63 6.94
C LYS A 18 -10.18 -1.57 7.35
N ARG A 19 -11.42 -1.97 7.70
CA ARG A 19 -12.52 -1.10 8.15
C ARG A 19 -12.86 0.01 7.15
N ILE A 20 -12.80 -0.29 5.87
CA ILE A 20 -13.25 0.62 4.82
C ILE A 20 -14.78 0.66 4.82
N THR A 21 -15.35 1.83 5.07
CA THR A 21 -16.79 2.01 5.26
C THR A 21 -17.55 2.25 3.96
N ARG A 22 -16.84 2.62 2.87
CA ARG A 22 -17.42 2.95 1.55
C ARG A 22 -16.54 2.44 0.40
N PRO A 23 -16.39 1.11 0.23
CA PRO A 23 -15.70 0.59 -0.93
C PRO A 23 -16.55 0.84 -2.19
N ASP A 24 -15.91 1.20 -3.31
CA ASP A 24 -16.57 1.50 -4.60
C ASP A 24 -16.19 0.46 -5.65
N GLU A 25 -17.18 -0.15 -6.28
CA GLU A 25 -17.02 -1.13 -7.37
C GLU A 25 -16.29 -0.53 -8.58
N ARG A 26 -16.50 0.75 -8.87
CA ARG A 26 -15.84 1.41 -10.00
C ARG A 26 -14.34 1.57 -9.76
N ASN A 27 -13.93 1.72 -8.50
CA ASN A 27 -12.52 1.72 -8.14
C ASN A 27 -11.92 0.33 -8.32
N TRP A 28 -12.65 -0.74 -7.97
CA TRP A 28 -12.21 -2.11 -8.24
C TRP A 28 -11.99 -2.36 -9.74
N ASP A 29 -12.98 -2.04 -10.57
CA ASP A 29 -12.87 -2.24 -12.03
C ASP A 29 -11.67 -1.49 -12.62
N LYS A 30 -11.48 -0.23 -12.20
CA LYS A 30 -10.33 0.57 -12.62
C LYS A 30 -9.00 -0.02 -12.13
N LEU A 31 -8.94 -0.55 -10.89
CA LEU A 31 -7.73 -1.21 -10.40
C LEU A 31 -7.39 -2.45 -11.23
N VAL A 32 -8.37 -3.28 -11.58
CA VAL A 32 -8.15 -4.46 -12.44
C VAL A 32 -7.58 -4.04 -13.80
N GLU A 33 -8.10 -2.96 -14.38
CA GLU A 33 -7.57 -2.38 -15.62
C GLU A 33 -6.10 -1.96 -15.48
N LEU A 34 -5.77 -1.15 -14.47
CA LEU A 34 -4.43 -0.61 -14.27
C LEU A 34 -3.38 -1.70 -13.95
N TYR A 35 -3.75 -2.68 -13.13
CA TYR A 35 -2.90 -3.82 -12.78
C TYR A 35 -2.87 -4.91 -13.86
N ALA A 36 -3.80 -4.89 -14.81
CA ALA A 36 -4.00 -5.92 -15.84
C ALA A 36 -4.20 -7.34 -15.28
N SER A 37 -4.65 -7.47 -14.02
CA SER A 37 -4.86 -8.74 -13.33
C SER A 37 -5.69 -8.54 -12.06
N ASP A 38 -6.77 -9.30 -11.92
CA ASP A 38 -7.60 -9.38 -10.71
C ASP A 38 -6.77 -9.75 -9.48
N GLU A 39 -5.83 -10.68 -9.63
CA GLU A 39 -5.00 -11.17 -8.53
C GLU A 39 -4.06 -10.06 -8.01
N LEU A 40 -3.44 -9.30 -8.91
CA LEU A 40 -2.57 -8.19 -8.56
C LEU A 40 -3.36 -7.02 -7.96
N ALA A 41 -4.53 -6.71 -8.53
CA ALA A 41 -5.43 -5.69 -7.98
C ALA A 41 -5.91 -6.07 -6.56
N LEU A 42 -6.28 -7.33 -6.33
CA LEU A 42 -6.67 -7.83 -5.02
C LEU A 42 -5.50 -7.77 -4.02
N ALA A 43 -4.29 -8.14 -4.44
CA ALA A 43 -3.09 -8.03 -3.61
C ALA A 43 -2.84 -6.57 -3.18
N ALA A 44 -2.97 -5.62 -4.11
CA ALA A 44 -2.88 -4.20 -3.82
C ALA A 44 -3.95 -3.73 -2.81
N CYS A 45 -5.19 -4.20 -2.94
CA CYS A 45 -6.27 -3.88 -2.01
C CYS A 45 -6.01 -4.43 -0.59
N ARG A 46 -5.42 -5.63 -0.48
CA ARG A 46 -5.02 -6.22 0.81
C ARG A 46 -3.92 -5.41 1.49
N GLN A 47 -2.97 -4.89 0.70
CA GLN A 47 -1.89 -4.05 1.18
C GLN A 47 -2.41 -2.67 1.61
N ASN A 48 -3.21 -2.01 0.77
CA ASN A 48 -3.83 -0.73 1.07
C ASN A 48 -5.26 -0.64 0.54
N ALA A 49 -6.24 -0.93 1.40
CA ALA A 49 -7.66 -0.88 1.02
C ALA A 49 -8.20 0.55 0.83
N MET A 50 -7.44 1.60 1.13
CA MET A 50 -7.91 2.97 0.88
C MET A 50 -8.11 3.27 -0.60
N ILE A 51 -7.40 2.57 -1.50
CA ILE A 51 -7.56 2.71 -2.95
C ILE A 51 -8.95 2.24 -3.45
N LEU A 52 -9.67 1.46 -2.63
CA LEU A 52 -11.07 1.09 -2.89
C LEU A 52 -12.07 2.10 -2.34
N SER A 53 -11.66 2.93 -1.38
CA SER A 53 -12.57 3.81 -0.65
C SER A 53 -12.97 5.02 -1.50
N SER A 54 -14.27 5.24 -1.67
CA SER A 54 -14.80 6.40 -2.38
C SER A 54 -14.47 7.74 -1.70
N MET A 55 -13.94 7.73 -0.48
CA MET A 55 -13.49 8.93 0.24
C MET A 55 -12.09 9.38 -0.18
N PHE A 56 -11.26 8.46 -0.67
CA PHE A 56 -9.85 8.69 -0.97
C PHE A 56 -9.51 8.47 -2.45
N ALA A 57 -10.35 7.74 -3.17
CA ALA A 57 -10.16 7.41 -4.56
C ALA A 57 -11.47 7.48 -5.34
N ASN A 58 -11.35 7.83 -6.62
CA ASN A 58 -12.36 7.64 -7.66
C ASN A 58 -11.63 7.18 -8.94
N PRO A 59 -12.33 6.63 -9.94
CA PRO A 59 -11.69 6.09 -11.14
C PRO A 59 -10.83 7.11 -11.87
N GLU A 60 -11.24 8.38 -11.90
CA GLU A 60 -10.52 9.46 -12.56
C GLU A 60 -9.18 9.76 -11.86
N LEU A 61 -9.18 9.82 -10.52
CA LEU A 61 -7.97 10.03 -9.73
C LEU A 61 -7.00 8.84 -9.83
N LEU A 62 -7.53 7.61 -9.85
CA LEU A 62 -6.71 6.41 -10.03
C LEU A 62 -5.98 6.45 -11.38
N GLU A 63 -6.69 6.81 -12.45
CA GLU A 63 -6.13 6.98 -13.80
C GLU A 63 -5.09 8.12 -13.83
N GLU A 64 -5.45 9.30 -13.35
CA GLU A 64 -4.56 10.47 -13.33
C GLU A 64 -3.26 10.17 -12.57
N SER A 65 -3.36 9.50 -11.42
CA SER A 65 -2.20 9.08 -10.63
C SER A 65 -1.33 8.09 -11.40
N TYR A 66 -1.94 7.14 -12.11
CA TYR A 66 -1.24 6.16 -12.92
C TYR A 66 -0.52 6.82 -14.09
N GLU A 67 -1.18 7.68 -14.85
CA GLU A 67 -0.56 8.40 -15.97
C GLU A 67 0.63 9.27 -15.52
N ALA A 68 0.47 10.00 -14.42
CA ALA A 68 1.55 10.78 -13.83
C ALA A 68 2.73 9.89 -13.39
N LEU A 69 2.44 8.71 -12.83
CA LEU A 69 3.46 7.74 -12.45
C LEU A 69 4.17 7.14 -13.66
N VAL A 70 3.45 6.78 -14.73
CA VAL A 70 4.02 6.29 -15.99
C VAL A 70 5.00 7.31 -16.56
N LEU A 71 4.60 8.59 -16.58
CA LEU A 71 5.46 9.68 -17.04
C LEU A 71 6.71 9.82 -16.16
N ALA A 72 6.56 9.84 -14.84
CA ALA A 72 7.67 9.98 -13.90
C ALA A 72 8.65 8.78 -13.96
N MET A 73 8.14 7.58 -14.22
CA MET A 73 8.93 6.35 -14.26
C MET A 73 9.51 6.03 -15.64
N GLY A 74 9.04 6.71 -16.69
CA GLY A 74 9.48 6.52 -18.07
C GLY A 74 8.82 5.33 -18.79
N GLY A 75 7.78 4.73 -18.20
CA GLY A 75 7.14 3.52 -18.74
C GLY A 75 6.08 2.91 -17.83
N SER A 76 5.16 2.17 -18.44
CA SER A 76 4.07 1.47 -17.74
C SER A 76 4.53 0.26 -16.95
N ASN A 77 5.61 -0.40 -17.37
CA ASN A 77 6.17 -1.55 -16.66
C ASN A 77 6.75 -1.10 -15.32
N GLU A 78 7.59 -0.07 -15.33
CA GLU A 78 8.21 0.49 -14.15
C GLU A 78 7.18 1.10 -13.19
N ALA A 79 6.14 1.78 -13.73
CA ALA A 79 5.03 2.26 -12.93
C ALA A 79 4.30 1.11 -12.22
N ARG A 80 4.04 0.00 -12.92
CA ARG A 80 3.39 -1.17 -12.33
C ARG A 80 4.24 -1.82 -11.23
N GLU A 81 5.57 -1.88 -11.40
CA GLU A 81 6.46 -2.35 -10.33
C GLU A 81 6.36 -1.47 -9.07
N ILE A 82 6.22 -0.14 -9.24
CA ILE A 82 6.01 0.77 -8.11
C ILE A 82 4.65 0.53 -7.46
N MET A 83 3.58 0.40 -8.26
CA MET A 83 2.23 0.14 -7.76
C MET A 83 2.18 -1.13 -6.91
N LEU A 84 2.84 -2.21 -7.35
CA LEU A 84 2.91 -3.48 -6.61
C LEU A 84 3.63 -3.36 -5.26
N LYS A 85 4.54 -2.40 -5.12
CA LYS A 85 5.28 -2.14 -3.88
C LYS A 85 4.54 -1.17 -2.97
N ASN A 86 3.84 -0.20 -3.55
CA ASN A 86 3.11 0.83 -2.82
C ASN A 86 1.86 1.28 -3.58
N PRO A 87 0.71 0.62 -3.35
CA PRO A 87 -0.55 0.97 -4.02
C PRO A 87 -1.05 2.39 -3.70
N SER A 88 -0.56 3.01 -2.63
CA SER A 88 -0.97 4.36 -2.19
C SER A 88 -0.63 5.45 -3.21
N VAL A 89 0.28 5.18 -4.14
CA VAL A 89 0.58 6.11 -5.25
C VAL A 89 -0.67 6.41 -6.08
N LEU A 90 -1.63 5.47 -6.17
CA LEU A 90 -2.85 5.65 -6.96
C LEU A 90 -3.82 6.67 -6.36
N THR A 91 -3.55 7.23 -5.18
CA THR A 91 -4.39 8.28 -4.57
C THR A 91 -3.71 9.65 -4.56
N CYS A 92 -2.57 9.81 -5.25
CA CYS A 92 -1.77 11.03 -5.21
C CYS A 92 -2.12 12.04 -6.32
N GLY A 93 -2.79 11.61 -7.38
CA GLY A 93 -3.10 12.40 -8.58
C GLY A 93 -1.85 12.90 -9.30
N ALA A 94 -1.99 14.00 -10.04
CA ALA A 94 -0.86 14.66 -10.71
C ALA A 94 0.26 15.12 -9.76
N GLY A 95 0.03 15.14 -8.43
CA GLY A 95 1.04 15.48 -7.44
C GLY A 95 2.28 14.60 -7.48
N ILE A 96 2.19 13.38 -8.02
CA ILE A 96 3.33 12.48 -8.26
C ILE A 96 4.41 13.12 -9.12
N ALA A 97 4.02 13.95 -10.11
CA ALA A 97 4.96 14.59 -11.02
C ALA A 97 5.91 15.59 -10.32
N ASN A 98 5.63 15.96 -9.07
CA ASN A 98 6.50 16.83 -8.26
C ASN A 98 7.66 16.08 -7.60
N SER A 99 7.67 14.75 -7.65
CA SER A 99 8.74 13.92 -7.09
C SER A 99 9.62 13.32 -8.18
N SER A 100 10.91 13.17 -7.88
CA SER A 100 11.83 12.45 -8.78
C SER A 100 11.54 10.95 -8.78
N ALA A 101 11.90 10.26 -9.85
CA ALA A 101 11.75 8.81 -9.97
C ALA A 101 12.45 8.06 -8.83
N ASP A 102 13.58 8.56 -8.33
CA ASP A 102 14.34 7.93 -7.26
C ASP A 102 13.68 8.09 -5.89
N GLU A 103 13.03 9.23 -5.62
CA GLU A 103 12.22 9.41 -4.42
C GLU A 103 11.01 8.47 -4.42
N ILE A 104 10.33 8.35 -5.56
CA ILE A 104 9.20 7.43 -5.74
C ILE A 104 9.64 5.99 -5.48
N ARG A 105 10.76 5.55 -6.09
CA ARG A 105 11.34 4.22 -5.84
C ARG A 105 11.70 3.99 -4.39
N THR A 106 12.31 4.98 -3.75
CA THR A 106 12.75 4.89 -2.35
C THR A 106 11.55 4.69 -1.43
N LEU A 107 10.50 5.49 -1.60
CA LEU A 107 9.27 5.37 -0.82
C LEU A 107 8.56 4.04 -1.08
N ALA A 108 8.51 3.59 -2.33
CA ALA A 108 7.89 2.31 -2.68
C ALA A 108 8.64 1.13 -2.05
N ASN A 109 9.97 1.12 -2.12
CA ASN A 109 10.79 0.09 -1.50
C ASN A 109 10.68 0.11 0.03
N PHE A 110 10.66 1.29 0.65
CA PHE A 110 10.47 1.43 2.09
C PHE A 110 9.11 0.88 2.53
N ARG A 111 8.04 1.25 1.83
CA ARG A 111 6.68 0.75 2.11
C ARG A 111 6.62 -0.77 2.02
N ASN A 112 7.13 -1.34 0.93
CA ASN A 112 7.16 -2.78 0.71
C ASN A 112 7.97 -3.52 1.79
N ALA A 113 9.12 -2.95 2.18
CA ALA A 113 9.93 -3.51 3.26
C ALA A 113 9.19 -3.45 4.60
N ALA A 114 8.55 -2.33 4.93
CA ALA A 114 7.77 -2.18 6.15
C ALA A 114 6.60 -3.18 6.21
N ASP A 115 5.88 -3.38 5.10
CA ASP A 115 4.78 -4.34 5.01
C ASP A 115 5.24 -5.80 5.09
N SER A 116 6.51 -6.07 4.76
CA SER A 116 7.11 -7.42 4.82
C SER A 116 7.59 -7.82 6.22
N ILE A 117 7.62 -6.90 7.19
CA ILE A 117 8.08 -7.20 8.56
C ILE A 117 6.92 -7.87 9.32
N PRO A 118 7.04 -9.16 9.70
CA PRO A 118 5.98 -9.81 10.46
C PRO A 118 5.89 -9.19 11.87
N PRO A 119 4.69 -9.08 12.46
CA PRO A 119 4.52 -8.52 13.80
C PRO A 119 5.40 -9.18 14.87
N SER A 120 5.71 -10.46 14.72
CA SER A 120 6.61 -11.20 15.62
C SER A 120 8.05 -10.69 15.60
N ALA A 121 8.57 -10.26 14.45
CA ALA A 121 9.91 -9.68 14.34
C ALA A 121 9.99 -8.31 15.04
N LEU A 122 8.93 -7.50 14.95
CA LEU A 122 8.80 -6.26 15.70
C LEU A 122 8.84 -6.49 17.22
N TRP A 123 8.10 -7.50 17.71
CA TRP A 123 8.15 -7.88 19.12
C TRP A 123 9.52 -8.37 19.55
N ALA A 124 10.22 -9.14 18.72
CA ALA A 124 11.58 -9.59 19.02
C ALA A 124 12.58 -8.43 19.14
N VAL A 125 12.49 -7.42 18.26
CA VAL A 125 13.33 -6.22 18.33
C VAL A 125 13.01 -5.42 19.59
N LEU A 126 11.73 -5.21 19.91
CA LEU A 126 11.31 -4.48 21.11
C LEU A 126 11.78 -5.18 22.38
N LEU A 127 11.51 -6.48 22.52
CA LEU A 127 11.93 -7.26 23.69
C LEU A 127 13.45 -7.33 23.80
N GLY A 128 14.16 -7.53 22.69
CA GLY A 128 15.62 -7.55 22.66
C GLY A 128 16.24 -6.23 23.10
N SER A 129 15.71 -5.10 22.61
CA SER A 129 16.21 -3.77 22.99
C SER A 129 15.83 -3.39 24.43
N SER A 130 14.64 -3.75 24.92
CA SER A 130 14.28 -3.61 26.33
C SER A 130 15.17 -4.44 27.26
N ALA A 131 15.45 -5.70 26.90
CA ALA A 131 16.34 -6.57 27.67
C ALA A 131 17.79 -6.03 27.70
N PHE A 132 18.29 -5.53 26.57
CA PHE A 132 19.62 -4.92 26.49
C PHE A 132 19.73 -3.65 27.35
N ILE A 133 18.72 -2.77 27.30
CA ILE A 133 18.67 -1.57 28.14
C ILE A 133 18.61 -1.96 29.62
N GLY A 134 17.73 -2.90 29.98
CA GLY A 134 17.63 -3.43 31.35
C GLY A 134 18.95 -4.02 31.85
N TYR A 135 19.63 -4.81 31.03
CA TYR A 135 20.95 -5.37 31.34
C TYR A 135 22.00 -4.28 31.57
N LYS A 136 22.03 -3.25 30.70
CA LYS A 136 22.95 -2.11 30.86
C LYS A 136 22.69 -1.33 32.15
N ILE A 137 21.42 -1.11 32.52
CA ILE A 137 21.05 -0.44 33.77
C ILE A 137 21.48 -1.28 34.98
N ALA A 138 21.19 -2.58 34.98
CA ALA A 138 21.55 -3.49 36.06
C ALA A 138 23.08 -3.55 36.30
N LEU A 139 23.87 -3.60 35.23
CA LEU A 139 25.34 -3.51 35.28
C LEU A 139 25.82 -2.20 35.91
N VAL A 140 25.23 -1.06 35.53
CA VAL A 140 25.64 0.26 36.06
C VAL A 140 25.28 0.42 37.54
N GLN A 141 24.18 -0.19 37.98
CA GLN A 141 23.73 -0.12 39.38
C GLN A 141 24.33 -1.21 40.29
N GLY A 142 25.19 -2.08 39.75
CA GLY A 142 25.84 -3.16 40.51
C GLY A 142 24.87 -4.23 41.01
N TRP A 143 23.75 -4.42 40.31
CA TRP A 143 22.77 -5.47 40.63
C TRP A 143 23.17 -6.84 40.04
N LEU A 144 24.21 -6.85 39.21
CA LEU A 144 24.87 -8.00 38.56
C LEU A 144 26.38 -7.78 38.63
#